data_AF-A0AAX2UZ93-F1
#
_entry.id   AF-A0AAX2UZ93-F1
#
_cell.length_a   1.000
_cell.length_b   1.000
_cell.length_c   1.000
_cell.angle_alpha   90.00
_cell.angle_beta   90.00
_cell.angle_gamma   90.00
#
_symmetry.space_group_name_H-M   'P 1'
#
loop_
_entity.id
_entity.type
_entity.pdbx_description
1 polymer ?
#
loop_
_entity_poly.entity_id
_entity_poly.type
_entity_poly.pdbx_seq_one_letter_code
_entity_poly.pdbx_strand_id
1 'polypeptide(L)'
;MAAKKERFNITFPIGRYVSGSLYAPRTTDYQGNPLIYKTGQKTGQPRSDWSFGVAFAKTAAGHWANEPWGKIIWEVGHKMLANAGQLPHMSWKVEDGDDATPNRNGKRNCDREGWPGHWVVFFNNAGEDMRPNIWDSSCKVQLREEGLIKPGYYIQVAGNVSANDNPQNPGVYIGHDFIAWMGVCPDDQIIQFGPDIASTGLGNAATAGAVPAGMMAVPATPAQQAMGHAAPPPPGAPAAPAAPAYTPPPAVPAAPGAPAAAYVPPPAAAPAPPVAVTPNPAMTAVQPPLAPAGAAVAPPTHSAPATPPAPPSAPPAAMSPSSPQMTAKAAQEGQTYEGLKGAGWNDDQMRQYGYIV
;
A
#
# COMPACT_ATOMS: atom_id res chain seq x y z
N MET A 1 -10.38 -16.87 31.05
CA MET A 1 -10.37 -15.46 30.58
C MET A 1 -8.95 -15.15 30.17
N ALA A 2 -8.63 -15.06 28.88
CA ALA A 2 -7.32 -14.55 28.46
C ALA A 2 -7.25 -13.06 28.84
N ALA A 3 -6.16 -12.61 29.45
CA ALA A 3 -5.98 -11.21 29.81
C ALA A 3 -6.17 -10.34 28.55
N LYS A 4 -7.04 -9.33 28.64
CA LYS A 4 -7.28 -8.40 27.55
C LYS A 4 -5.98 -7.65 27.31
N LYS A 5 -5.45 -7.82 26.10
CA LYS A 5 -4.24 -7.15 25.66
C LYS A 5 -4.37 -5.64 25.80
N GLU A 6 -3.37 -5.00 26.41
CA GLU A 6 -3.38 -3.55 26.60
C GLU A 6 -3.35 -2.86 25.23
N ARG A 7 -4.26 -1.89 25.05
CA ARG A 7 -4.42 -1.13 23.81
C ARG A 7 -4.42 0.36 24.14
N PHE A 8 -3.61 1.11 23.41
CA PHE A 8 -3.50 2.56 23.55
C PHE A 8 -4.13 3.23 22.35
N ASN A 9 -5.11 4.09 22.60
CA ASN A 9 -5.74 4.86 21.52
C ASN A 9 -4.79 5.94 21.03
N ILE A 10 -4.78 6.16 19.72
CA ILE A 10 -3.92 7.12 19.06
C ILE A 10 -4.66 7.77 17.91
N THR A 11 -4.48 9.08 17.76
CA THR A 11 -4.92 9.81 16.57
C THR A 11 -3.68 10.30 15.84
N PHE A 12 -3.57 9.91 14.58
CA PHE A 12 -2.48 10.33 13.72
C PHE A 12 -2.77 11.72 13.12
N PRO A 13 -1.74 12.46 12.68
CA PRO A 13 -1.95 13.65 11.86
C PRO A 13 -2.62 13.29 10.54
N ILE A 14 -2.98 14.30 9.75
CA ILE A 14 -3.42 14.07 8.37
C ILE A 14 -2.22 13.55 7.58
N GLY A 15 -2.43 12.47 6.81
CA GLY A 15 -1.40 11.88 5.96
C GLY A 15 -1.94 11.44 4.62
N ARG A 16 -1.03 11.13 3.70
CA ARG A 16 -1.36 10.69 2.34
C ARG A 16 -1.60 9.18 2.34
N TYR A 17 -2.69 8.72 1.74
CA TYR A 17 -2.99 7.29 1.58
C TYR A 17 -2.13 6.69 0.45
N VAL A 18 -1.18 5.80 0.78
CA VAL A 18 -0.09 5.41 -0.15
C VAL A 18 0.09 3.90 -0.36
N SER A 19 -0.67 3.05 0.31
CA SER A 19 -0.53 1.59 0.16
C SER A 19 -1.75 0.83 0.64
N GLY A 20 -2.00 -0.37 0.09
CA GLY A 20 -3.07 -1.26 0.52
C GLY A 20 -4.46 -0.76 0.12
N SER A 21 -5.50 -1.17 0.84
CA SER A 21 -6.89 -0.86 0.47
C SER A 21 -7.74 -0.46 1.67
N LEU A 22 -8.58 0.55 1.46
CA LEU A 22 -9.63 0.94 2.41
C LEU A 22 -10.93 0.14 2.22
N TYR A 23 -11.07 -0.54 1.08
CA TYR A 23 -12.35 -1.12 0.62
C TYR A 23 -12.30 -2.63 0.41
N ALA A 24 -11.13 -3.19 0.14
CA ALA A 24 -10.94 -4.61 -0.09
C ALA A 24 -9.98 -5.21 0.95
N PRO A 25 -10.33 -6.32 1.61
CA PRO A 25 -9.40 -7.00 2.49
C PRO A 25 -8.34 -7.74 1.68
N ARG A 26 -7.17 -7.92 2.28
CA ARG A 26 -6.18 -8.89 1.81
C ARG A 26 -6.56 -10.27 2.35
N THR A 27 -6.67 -11.25 1.45
CA THR A 27 -7.01 -12.65 1.79
C THR A 27 -5.87 -13.62 1.56
N THR A 28 -4.77 -13.18 0.94
CA THR A 28 -3.58 -14.00 0.68
C THR A 28 -2.31 -13.38 1.23
N ASP A 29 -1.32 -14.22 1.54
CA ASP A 29 0.03 -13.79 1.86
C ASP A 29 0.80 -13.36 0.59
N TYR A 30 2.08 -13.02 0.77
CA TYR A 30 2.96 -12.59 -0.32
C TYR A 30 3.26 -13.72 -1.32
N GLN A 31 3.13 -14.98 -0.93
CA GLN A 31 3.31 -16.15 -1.79
C GLN A 31 2.00 -16.57 -2.46
N GLY A 32 0.90 -15.84 -2.23
CA GLY A 32 -0.42 -16.14 -2.77
C GLY A 32 -1.19 -17.20 -1.97
N ASN A 33 -0.68 -17.66 -0.84
CA ASN A 33 -1.42 -18.63 -0.01
C ASN A 33 -2.53 -17.94 0.76
N PRO A 34 -3.66 -18.61 1.03
CA PRO A 34 -4.71 -18.07 1.88
C PRO A 34 -4.20 -17.68 3.27
N LEU A 35 -4.61 -16.51 3.73
CA LEU A 35 -4.40 -16.10 5.11
C LEU A 35 -5.34 -16.90 6.00
N ILE A 36 -4.78 -17.45 7.08
CA ILE A 36 -5.52 -18.19 8.09
C ILE A 36 -5.21 -17.66 9.48
N TYR A 37 -6.12 -17.87 10.42
CA TYR A 37 -5.82 -17.71 11.83
C TYR A 37 -4.82 -18.79 12.26
N LYS A 38 -3.65 -18.37 12.76
CA LYS A 38 -2.59 -19.29 13.21
C LYS A 38 -2.79 -19.75 14.65
N THR A 39 -3.60 -19.02 15.43
CA THR A 39 -3.82 -19.25 16.86
C THR A 39 -5.26 -18.89 17.25
N GLY A 40 -5.69 -19.37 18.42
CA GLY A 40 -7.02 -19.08 18.99
C GLY A 40 -8.12 -20.02 18.49
N GLN A 41 -9.38 -19.72 18.86
CA GLN A 41 -10.53 -20.58 18.55
C GLN A 41 -10.82 -20.71 17.05
N LYS A 42 -10.41 -19.72 16.24
CA LYS A 42 -10.57 -19.72 14.79
C LYS A 42 -9.39 -20.35 14.04
N THR A 43 -8.44 -21.01 14.74
CA THR A 43 -7.24 -21.57 14.11
C THR A 43 -7.58 -22.43 12.88
N GLY A 44 -6.88 -22.20 11.78
CA GLY A 44 -7.09 -22.89 10.50
C GLY A 44 -8.21 -22.32 9.62
N GLN A 45 -9.06 -21.44 10.15
CA GLN A 45 -10.11 -20.78 9.35
C GLN A 45 -9.52 -19.65 8.49
N PRO A 46 -10.15 -19.34 7.34
CA PRO A 46 -9.78 -18.20 6.51
C PRO A 46 -9.77 -16.88 7.29
N ARG A 47 -8.86 -15.99 6.93
CA ARG A 47 -8.66 -14.70 7.57
C ARG A 47 -8.58 -13.59 6.53
N SER A 48 -9.37 -12.55 6.75
CA SER A 48 -9.31 -11.30 5.98
C SER A 48 -8.53 -10.25 6.78
N ASP A 49 -7.52 -9.66 6.18
CA ASP A 49 -6.71 -8.59 6.76
C ASP A 49 -7.06 -7.27 6.08
N TRP A 50 -7.64 -6.32 6.83
CA TRP A 50 -7.91 -4.96 6.35
C TRP A 50 -6.68 -4.10 6.59
N SER A 51 -5.89 -3.88 5.54
CA SER A 51 -4.57 -3.23 5.65
C SER A 51 -4.38 -2.09 4.66
N PHE A 52 -3.85 -0.98 5.16
CA PHE A 52 -3.45 0.16 4.36
C PHE A 52 -2.27 0.90 5.00
N GLY A 53 -1.59 1.73 4.20
CA GLY A 53 -0.45 2.55 4.62
C GLY A 53 -0.73 4.03 4.42
N VAL A 54 -0.29 4.84 5.40
CA VAL A 54 -0.41 6.29 5.38
C VAL A 54 0.97 6.92 5.54
N ALA A 55 1.31 7.84 4.66
CA ALA A 55 2.54 8.62 4.70
C ALA A 55 2.29 9.93 5.48
N PHE A 56 3.03 10.13 6.57
CA PHE A 56 3.02 11.35 7.38
C PHE A 56 4.30 12.14 7.12
N ALA A 57 4.16 13.43 6.82
CA ALA A 57 5.31 14.27 6.50
C ALA A 57 6.32 14.27 7.67
N LYS A 58 7.60 14.13 7.36
CA LYS A 58 8.65 14.23 8.36
C LYS A 58 8.71 15.65 8.90
N THR A 59 8.79 15.79 10.22
CA THR A 59 9.00 17.10 10.86
C THR A 59 10.47 17.28 11.24
N ALA A 60 10.79 18.43 11.85
CA ALA A 60 12.09 18.66 12.46
C ALA A 60 12.39 17.72 13.65
N ALA A 61 11.45 16.87 14.08
CA ALA A 61 11.66 15.86 15.12
C ALA A 61 12.69 14.77 14.71
N GLY A 62 13.04 14.69 13.42
CA GLY A 62 13.98 13.71 12.90
C GLY A 62 13.33 12.33 12.89
N HIS A 63 13.79 11.44 13.78
CA HIS A 63 13.29 10.07 13.86
C HIS A 63 11.80 10.01 14.25
N TRP A 64 11.03 9.12 13.63
CA TRP A 64 9.57 8.99 13.87
C TRP A 64 9.21 8.82 15.35
N ALA A 65 10.05 8.14 16.14
CA ALA A 65 9.78 7.93 17.57
C ALA A 65 9.74 9.24 18.38
N ASN A 66 10.23 10.35 17.82
CA ASN A 66 10.16 11.67 18.43
C ASN A 66 8.86 12.43 18.06
N GLU A 67 8.13 11.97 17.05
CA GLU A 67 6.82 12.51 16.71
C GLU A 67 5.81 12.23 17.84
N PRO A 68 4.82 13.12 18.09
CA PRO A 68 3.83 12.90 19.15
C PRO A 68 3.12 11.54 19.06
N TRP A 69 2.78 11.10 17.84
CA TRP A 69 2.18 9.79 17.58
C TRP A 69 3.21 8.66 17.71
N GLY A 70 4.45 8.88 17.28
CA GLY A 70 5.51 7.88 17.31
C GLY A 70 5.99 7.53 18.72
N LYS A 71 5.95 8.48 19.66
CA LYS A 71 6.26 8.25 21.08
C LYS A 71 5.40 7.16 21.69
N ILE A 72 4.09 7.17 21.40
CA ILE A 72 3.15 6.15 21.90
C ILE A 72 3.55 4.77 21.38
N ILE A 73 3.86 4.66 20.09
CA ILE A 73 4.29 3.39 19.47
C ILE A 73 5.60 2.90 20.10
N TRP A 74 6.57 3.82 20.25
CA TRP A 74 7.87 3.54 20.84
C TRP A 74 7.75 3.02 22.28
N GLU A 75 6.94 3.68 23.11
CA GLU A 75 6.68 3.30 24.49
C GLU A 75 6.02 1.92 24.59
N VAL A 76 5.03 1.62 23.74
CA VAL A 76 4.37 0.30 23.72
C VAL A 76 5.37 -0.81 23.39
N GLY A 77 6.26 -0.59 22.42
CA GLY A 77 7.32 -1.55 22.10
C GLY A 77 8.27 -1.77 23.29
N HIS A 78 8.70 -0.68 23.95
CA HIS A 78 9.63 -0.75 25.07
C HIS A 78 9.02 -1.32 26.36
N LYS A 79 7.71 -1.17 26.55
CA LYS A 79 6.96 -1.84 27.64
C LYS A 79 6.99 -3.35 27.50
N MET A 80 6.88 -3.87 26.28
CA MET A 80 6.98 -5.30 26.01
C MET A 80 8.43 -5.78 26.14
N LEU A 81 9.38 -5.02 25.60
CA LEU A 81 10.79 -5.40 25.60
C LEU A 81 11.69 -4.17 25.72
N ALA A 82 12.41 -4.06 26.83
CA ALA A 82 13.20 -2.87 27.16
C ALA A 82 14.28 -2.50 26.12
N ASN A 83 14.81 -3.48 25.38
CA ASN A 83 15.79 -3.25 24.31
C ASN A 83 15.18 -3.25 22.89
N ALA A 84 13.86 -3.09 22.74
CA ALA A 84 13.16 -3.16 21.45
C ALA A 84 13.78 -2.26 20.37
N GLY A 85 14.18 -1.03 20.73
CA GLY A 85 14.81 -0.08 19.80
C GLY A 85 16.17 -0.52 19.24
N GLN A 86 16.81 -1.50 19.86
CA GLN A 86 18.11 -2.05 19.44
C GLN A 86 17.97 -3.31 18.59
N LEU A 87 16.75 -3.85 18.43
CA LEU A 87 16.51 -5.08 17.71
C LEU A 87 16.19 -4.82 16.23
N PRO A 88 17.02 -5.32 15.29
CA PRO A 88 16.80 -5.09 13.87
C PRO A 88 15.56 -5.81 13.31
N HIS A 89 15.06 -6.82 14.02
CA HIS A 89 13.89 -7.61 13.62
C HIS A 89 12.59 -7.18 14.33
N MET A 90 12.62 -6.10 15.11
CA MET A 90 11.44 -5.53 15.74
C MET A 90 10.48 -4.96 14.68
N SER A 91 9.26 -5.48 14.63
CA SER A 91 8.25 -5.01 13.68
C SER A 91 7.54 -3.76 14.22
N TRP A 92 8.09 -2.57 13.95
CA TRP A 92 7.54 -1.27 14.37
C TRP A 92 6.29 -0.81 13.61
N LYS A 93 6.02 -1.39 12.42
CA LYS A 93 4.95 -0.95 11.49
C LYS A 93 5.10 0.50 11.01
N VAL A 94 6.30 1.08 11.17
CA VAL A 94 6.71 2.38 10.65
C VAL A 94 7.92 2.14 9.77
N GLU A 95 7.91 2.69 8.56
CA GLU A 95 9.01 2.64 7.61
C GLU A 95 9.46 4.04 7.22
N ASP A 96 10.75 4.17 6.93
CA ASP A 96 11.32 5.39 6.36
C ASP A 96 11.01 5.42 4.85
N GLY A 97 10.28 6.45 4.41
CA GLY A 97 9.96 6.66 2.99
C GLY A 97 11.15 7.12 2.14
N ASP A 98 12.23 7.61 2.76
CA ASP A 98 13.48 8.02 2.10
C ASP A 98 14.52 6.91 2.04
N ASP A 99 14.23 5.72 2.60
CA ASP A 99 15.20 4.63 2.62
C ASP A 99 15.51 4.12 1.21
N ALA A 100 16.77 4.28 0.84
CA ALA A 100 17.33 3.82 -0.43
C ALA A 100 17.78 2.35 -0.38
N THR A 101 17.63 1.67 0.76
CA THR A 101 17.96 0.25 0.90
C THR A 101 16.92 -0.60 0.17
N PRO A 102 17.32 -1.40 -0.83
CA PRO A 102 16.36 -2.27 -1.51
C PRO A 102 15.86 -3.38 -0.59
N ASN A 103 14.54 -3.63 -0.62
CA ASN A 103 13.97 -4.81 0.02
C ASN A 103 14.34 -6.10 -0.73
N ARG A 104 13.87 -7.26 -0.24
CA ARG A 104 14.13 -8.57 -0.87
C ARG A 104 13.67 -8.69 -2.32
N ASN A 105 12.78 -7.80 -2.77
CA ASN A 105 12.27 -7.74 -4.14
C ASN A 105 12.96 -6.64 -4.97
N GLY A 106 14.08 -6.10 -4.48
CA GLY A 106 14.84 -5.03 -5.13
C GLY A 106 14.16 -3.66 -5.12
N LYS A 107 13.03 -3.50 -4.41
CA LYS A 107 12.30 -2.22 -4.36
C LYS A 107 12.80 -1.37 -3.21
N ARG A 108 13.14 -0.10 -3.49
CA ARG A 108 13.52 0.89 -2.48
C ARG A 108 12.30 1.71 -2.08
N ASN A 109 12.29 2.22 -0.86
CA ASN A 109 11.19 3.04 -0.37
C ASN A 109 11.20 4.43 -1.01
N CYS A 110 12.40 5.00 -1.21
CA CYS A 110 12.58 6.30 -1.87
C CYS A 110 12.06 6.37 -3.31
N ASP A 111 11.81 5.24 -3.98
CA ASP A 111 11.27 5.19 -5.34
C ASP A 111 9.75 5.04 -5.38
N ARG A 112 9.09 4.92 -4.22
CA ARG A 112 7.65 4.70 -4.13
C ARG A 112 6.91 6.04 -4.16
N GLU A 113 5.96 6.17 -5.07
CA GLU A 113 5.18 7.39 -5.19
C GLU A 113 4.49 7.75 -3.86
N GLY A 114 4.70 8.99 -3.40
CA GLY A 114 4.13 9.50 -2.16
C GLY A 114 4.87 9.11 -0.87
N TRP A 115 5.97 8.36 -0.95
CA TRP A 115 6.77 7.95 0.22
C TRP A 115 7.91 8.92 0.58
N PRO A 116 8.70 9.47 -0.38
CA PRO A 116 9.80 10.38 -0.05
C PRO A 116 9.36 11.58 0.80
N GLY A 117 10.18 11.95 1.78
CA GLY A 117 9.93 12.99 2.77
C GLY A 117 8.93 12.62 3.87
N HIS A 118 8.52 11.35 3.96
CA HIS A 118 7.48 10.91 4.89
C HIS A 118 7.92 9.68 5.73
N TRP A 119 7.29 9.54 6.89
CA TRP A 119 7.22 8.29 7.65
C TRP A 119 5.96 7.53 7.21
N VAL A 120 6.11 6.26 6.82
CA VAL A 120 4.97 5.45 6.36
C VAL A 120 4.54 4.50 7.46
N VAL A 121 3.28 4.63 7.89
CA VAL A 121 2.70 3.80 8.95
C VAL A 121 1.70 2.82 8.36
N PHE A 122 1.82 1.54 8.75
CA PHE A 122 0.95 0.47 8.30
C PHE A 122 -0.09 0.11 9.33
N PHE A 123 -1.35 0.28 8.95
CA PHE A 123 -2.52 -0.05 9.74
C PHE A 123 -3.03 -1.43 9.34
N ASN A 124 -3.41 -2.24 10.32
CA ASN A 124 -4.03 -3.53 10.07
C ASN A 124 -5.00 -3.96 11.17
N ASN A 125 -6.19 -4.36 10.76
CA ASN A 125 -7.08 -5.17 11.58
C ASN A 125 -7.38 -6.49 10.87
N ALA A 126 -7.38 -7.59 11.62
CA ALA A 126 -7.69 -8.93 11.10
C ALA A 126 -9.11 -9.35 11.50
N GLY A 127 -9.90 -9.80 10.53
CA GLY A 127 -11.27 -10.23 10.69
C GLY A 127 -12.17 -9.70 9.58
N GLU A 128 -13.21 -10.48 9.25
CA GLU A 128 -14.18 -10.15 8.20
C GLU A 128 -14.88 -8.81 8.48
N ASP A 129 -15.33 -8.61 9.71
CA ASP A 129 -16.05 -7.41 10.15
C ASP A 129 -15.16 -6.22 10.54
N MET A 130 -13.86 -6.29 10.25
CA MET A 130 -12.87 -5.28 10.65
C MET A 130 -12.59 -4.25 9.56
N ARG A 131 -13.55 -4.04 8.65
CA ARG A 131 -13.49 -3.04 7.59
C ARG A 131 -13.29 -1.63 8.19
N PRO A 132 -12.46 -0.77 7.56
CA PRO A 132 -12.30 0.60 8.03
C PRO A 132 -13.63 1.35 8.10
N ASN A 133 -13.86 2.03 9.22
CA ASN A 133 -15.02 2.87 9.42
C ASN A 133 -14.72 4.29 8.91
N ILE A 134 -15.22 4.62 7.73
CA ILE A 134 -14.87 5.84 6.99
C ILE A 134 -15.93 6.92 7.20
N TRP A 135 -15.47 8.15 7.45
CA TRP A 135 -16.28 9.32 7.70
C TRP A 135 -15.88 10.48 6.78
N ASP A 136 -16.81 11.41 6.59
CA ASP A 136 -16.53 12.69 5.93
C ASP A 136 -15.55 13.55 6.74
N SER A 137 -15.11 14.66 6.13
CA SER A 137 -14.13 15.58 6.75
C SER A 137 -14.64 16.22 8.06
N SER A 138 -15.95 16.26 8.26
CA SER A 138 -16.58 16.78 9.48
C SER A 138 -16.80 15.72 10.57
N CYS A 139 -16.53 14.45 10.28
CA CYS A 139 -16.81 13.30 11.13
C CYS A 139 -18.29 13.22 11.59
N LYS A 140 -19.23 13.60 10.71
CA LYS A 140 -20.68 13.56 10.98
C LYS A 140 -21.41 12.54 10.15
N VAL A 141 -20.91 12.23 8.95
CA VAL A 141 -21.52 11.31 8.02
C VAL A 141 -20.58 10.15 7.77
N GLN A 142 -21.05 8.94 8.04
CA GLN A 142 -20.33 7.73 7.67
C GLN A 142 -20.45 7.50 6.16
N LEU A 143 -19.31 7.36 5.48
CA LEU A 143 -19.22 7.10 4.05
C LEU A 143 -19.16 5.59 3.81
N ARG A 144 -20.15 5.05 3.09
CA ARG A 144 -20.25 3.60 2.80
C ARG A 144 -19.88 3.24 1.37
N GLU A 145 -19.94 4.20 0.47
CA GLU A 145 -19.60 4.02 -0.93
C GLU A 145 -18.11 3.74 -1.10
N GLU A 146 -17.81 2.74 -1.92
CA GLU A 146 -16.44 2.32 -2.21
C GLU A 146 -15.84 3.18 -3.33
N GLY A 147 -14.52 3.39 -3.27
CA GLY A 147 -13.80 4.15 -4.30
C GLY A 147 -13.86 5.68 -4.16
N LEU A 148 -14.57 6.22 -3.16
CA LEU A 148 -14.60 7.67 -2.88
C LEU A 148 -13.20 8.23 -2.57
N ILE A 149 -12.43 7.52 -1.74
CA ILE A 149 -11.08 7.90 -1.34
C ILE A 149 -10.09 7.11 -2.18
N LYS A 150 -9.47 7.79 -3.14
CA LYS A 150 -8.46 7.19 -4.02
C LYS A 150 -7.08 7.22 -3.36
N PRO A 151 -6.18 6.28 -3.71
CA PRO A 151 -4.79 6.40 -3.31
C PRO A 151 -4.20 7.74 -3.77
N GLY A 152 -3.39 8.36 -2.92
CA GLY A 152 -2.91 9.73 -3.09
C GLY A 152 -3.73 10.79 -2.36
N TYR A 153 -4.98 10.50 -1.97
CA TYR A 153 -5.80 11.42 -1.17
C TYR A 153 -5.33 11.49 0.29
N TYR A 154 -5.85 12.48 1.01
CA TYR A 154 -5.46 12.78 2.38
C TYR A 154 -6.50 12.27 3.36
N ILE A 155 -6.05 11.52 4.35
CA ILE A 155 -6.89 10.95 5.40
C ILE A 155 -6.30 11.22 6.78
N GLN A 156 -7.18 11.21 7.79
CA GLN A 156 -6.77 11.14 9.19
C GLN A 156 -7.23 9.80 9.76
N VAL A 157 -6.40 9.17 10.59
CA VAL A 157 -6.70 7.88 11.18
C VAL A 157 -6.71 8.00 12.70
N ALA A 158 -7.81 7.59 13.31
CA ALA A 158 -7.87 7.24 14.72
C ALA A 158 -7.80 5.72 14.83
N GLY A 159 -6.97 5.23 15.74
CA GLY A 159 -6.70 3.82 15.87
C GLY A 159 -6.15 3.46 17.24
N ASN A 160 -5.49 2.31 17.29
CA ASN A 160 -4.92 1.79 18.52
C ASN A 160 -3.57 1.11 18.29
N VAL A 161 -2.75 1.11 19.34
CA VAL A 161 -1.46 0.43 19.37
C VAL A 161 -1.45 -0.60 20.48
N SER A 162 -0.92 -1.79 20.20
CA SER A 162 -0.63 -2.81 21.22
C SER A 162 0.68 -3.53 20.89
N ALA A 163 1.36 -4.06 21.90
CA ALA A 163 2.51 -4.95 21.69
C ALA A 163 2.06 -6.21 20.94
N ASN A 164 2.93 -7.12 20.50
CA ASN A 164 2.49 -8.43 20.00
C ASN A 164 2.66 -9.56 21.04
N ASP A 165 3.30 -9.26 22.18
CA ASP A 165 3.62 -10.15 23.29
C ASP A 165 4.36 -11.43 22.85
N ASN A 166 5.18 -11.30 21.80
CA ASN A 166 5.99 -12.39 21.26
C ASN A 166 7.47 -11.99 21.31
N PRO A 167 8.21 -12.31 22.39
CA PRO A 167 9.61 -11.93 22.54
C PRO A 167 10.54 -12.52 21.47
N GLN A 168 10.15 -13.64 20.83
CA GLN A 168 10.93 -14.28 19.77
C GLN A 168 10.78 -13.58 18.42
N ASN A 169 9.61 -12.99 18.16
CA ASN A 169 9.33 -12.19 16.97
C ASN A 169 8.66 -10.89 17.41
N PRO A 170 9.38 -9.99 18.11
CA PRO A 170 8.81 -8.83 18.75
C PRO A 170 8.26 -7.84 17.73
N GLY A 171 7.15 -7.20 18.10
CA GLY A 171 6.52 -6.20 17.25
C GLY A 171 5.38 -5.49 17.96
N VAL A 172 4.86 -4.48 17.27
CA VAL A 172 3.63 -3.79 17.64
C VAL A 172 2.56 -4.05 16.58
N TYR A 173 1.31 -4.03 17.00
CA TYR A 173 0.14 -3.92 16.14
C TYR A 173 -0.32 -2.47 16.16
N ILE A 174 -0.54 -1.90 14.97
CA ILE A 174 -1.20 -0.61 14.79
C ILE A 174 -2.51 -0.89 14.05
N GLY A 175 -3.61 -0.77 14.77
CA GLY A 175 -4.97 -0.93 14.26
C GLY A 175 -5.58 0.38 13.82
N HIS A 176 -6.65 0.31 13.06
CA HIS A 176 -7.50 1.45 12.70
C HIS A 176 -8.88 1.29 13.35
N ASP A 177 -9.47 2.38 13.81
CA ASP A 177 -10.83 2.37 14.38
C ASP A 177 -11.74 3.27 13.55
N PHE A 178 -11.26 4.47 13.18
CA PHE A 178 -11.96 5.43 12.32
C PHE A 178 -11.01 6.09 11.33
N ILE A 179 -11.53 6.38 10.14
CA ILE A 179 -10.85 7.15 9.11
C ILE A 179 -11.72 8.34 8.72
N ALA A 180 -11.13 9.53 8.67
CA ALA A 180 -11.78 10.72 8.12
C ALA A 180 -11.15 11.07 6.77
N TRP A 181 -11.99 11.37 5.76
CA TRP A 181 -11.54 11.87 4.46
C TRP A 181 -11.24 13.37 4.58
N MET A 182 -9.97 13.75 4.49
CA MET A 182 -9.53 15.11 4.81
C MET A 182 -9.23 15.96 3.57
N GLY A 183 -9.01 15.35 2.41
CA GLY A 183 -8.76 16.09 1.19
C GLY A 183 -8.48 15.20 -0.01
N VAL A 184 -8.46 15.83 -1.18
CA VAL A 184 -8.12 15.22 -2.46
C VAL A 184 -6.76 15.75 -2.94
N CYS A 185 -6.09 14.97 -3.78
CA CYS A 185 -4.99 15.47 -4.61
C CYS A 185 -5.49 15.72 -6.04
N PRO A 186 -4.73 16.50 -6.84
CA PRO A 186 -4.93 16.56 -8.30
C PRO A 186 -4.94 15.16 -8.94
N ASP A 187 -5.65 15.00 -10.06
CA ASP A 187 -5.84 13.70 -10.71
C ASP A 187 -4.51 13.06 -11.18
N ASP A 188 -3.54 13.88 -11.57
CA ASP A 188 -2.18 13.47 -11.94
C ASP A 188 -1.31 13.03 -10.74
N GLN A 189 -1.82 13.18 -9.51
CA GLN A 189 -1.18 12.75 -8.27
C GLN A 189 -1.95 11.63 -7.56
N ILE A 190 -2.95 11.04 -8.23
CA ILE A 190 -3.59 9.82 -7.75
C ILE A 190 -2.59 8.69 -7.94
N ILE A 191 -2.24 8.04 -6.83
CA ILE A 191 -1.27 6.95 -6.85
C ILE A 191 -1.93 5.75 -7.52
N GLN A 192 -1.28 5.20 -8.54
CA GLN A 192 -1.73 3.97 -9.18
C GLN A 192 -1.00 2.78 -8.58
N PHE A 193 -1.76 1.85 -7.99
CA PHE A 193 -1.19 0.60 -7.51
C PHE A 193 -1.10 -0.40 -8.67
N GLY A 194 0.12 -0.73 -9.10
CA GLY A 194 0.35 -1.68 -10.19
C GLY A 194 1.60 -1.33 -10.99
N PRO A 195 1.88 -2.07 -12.07
CA PRO A 195 2.83 -1.62 -13.08
C PRO A 195 2.39 -0.24 -13.60
N ASP A 196 3.35 0.66 -13.80
CA ASP A 196 3.10 1.90 -14.52
C ASP A 196 2.48 1.56 -15.88
N ILE A 197 1.33 2.16 -16.22
CA ILE A 197 0.63 1.91 -17.49
C ILE A 197 1.57 2.16 -18.67
N ALA A 198 2.43 3.18 -18.60
CA ALA A 198 3.41 3.47 -19.66
C ALA A 198 4.43 2.33 -19.84
N SER A 199 4.79 1.64 -18.76
CA SER A 199 5.70 0.49 -18.79
C SER A 199 5.09 -0.80 -19.36
N THR A 200 3.76 -0.87 -19.49
CA THR A 200 3.06 -2.07 -19.99
C THR A 200 3.14 -2.25 -21.51
N GLY A 201 3.54 -1.22 -22.24
CA GLY A 201 3.53 -1.22 -23.71
C GLY A 201 2.13 -1.02 -24.33
N LEU A 202 1.10 -0.81 -23.51
CA LEU A 202 -0.24 -0.45 -23.99
C LEU A 202 -0.20 0.90 -24.72
N GLY A 203 -0.82 0.95 -25.91
CA GLY A 203 -0.86 2.15 -26.74
C GLY A 203 0.45 2.48 -27.47
N ASN A 204 1.53 1.72 -27.24
CA ASN A 204 2.78 1.90 -27.98
C ASN A 204 2.61 1.36 -29.41
N ALA A 205 2.69 2.27 -30.39
CA ALA A 205 2.55 1.94 -31.81
C ALA A 205 3.59 0.91 -32.30
N ALA A 206 4.76 0.83 -31.67
CA ALA A 206 5.80 -0.13 -32.02
C ALA A 206 5.47 -1.58 -31.61
N THR A 207 4.60 -1.77 -30.62
CA THR A 207 4.18 -3.09 -30.11
C THR A 207 2.74 -3.44 -30.45
N ALA A 208 1.98 -2.50 -31.02
CA ALA A 208 0.53 -2.64 -31.22
C ALA A 208 0.11 -3.57 -32.37
N GLY A 209 1.05 -4.11 -33.17
CA GLY A 209 0.72 -4.95 -34.33
C GLY A 209 -0.16 -4.23 -35.36
N ALA A 210 -0.74 -4.99 -36.29
CA ALA A 210 -1.69 -4.44 -37.26
C ALA A 210 -3.03 -4.15 -36.56
N VAL A 211 -3.55 -2.93 -36.72
CA VAL A 211 -4.87 -2.58 -36.21
C VAL A 211 -5.98 -3.36 -36.93
N PRO A 212 -6.98 -3.89 -36.22
CA PRO A 212 -8.12 -4.56 -36.86
C PRO A 212 -8.87 -3.64 -37.82
N ALA A 213 -9.30 -4.19 -38.95
CA ALA A 213 -10.12 -3.46 -39.92
C ALA A 213 -11.41 -2.96 -39.27
N GLY A 214 -11.72 -1.67 -39.45
CA GLY A 214 -12.90 -1.02 -38.86
C GLY A 214 -12.65 -0.39 -37.48
N MET A 215 -11.44 -0.46 -36.93
CA MET A 215 -11.10 0.26 -35.70
C MET A 215 -11.14 1.78 -35.93
N MET A 216 -11.99 2.47 -35.19
CA MET A 216 -12.04 3.93 -35.16
C MET A 216 -11.18 4.46 -34.00
N ALA A 217 -10.60 5.66 -34.16
CA ALA A 217 -9.88 6.31 -33.09
C ALA A 217 -10.82 6.60 -31.90
N VAL A 218 -10.31 6.43 -30.68
CA VAL A 218 -11.05 6.84 -29.48
C VAL A 218 -11.11 8.37 -29.48
N PRO A 219 -12.31 8.98 -29.43
CA PRO A 219 -12.41 10.43 -29.35
C PRO A 219 -11.81 10.91 -28.04
N ALA A 220 -11.08 12.03 -28.08
CA ALA A 220 -10.58 12.67 -26.87
C ALA A 220 -11.77 13.06 -25.97
N THR A 221 -11.70 12.70 -24.69
CA THR A 221 -12.67 13.15 -23.71
C THR A 221 -12.51 14.66 -23.46
N PRO A 222 -13.55 15.37 -22.98
CA PRO A 222 -13.43 16.78 -22.61
C PRO A 222 -12.30 17.06 -21.61
N ALA A 223 -12.02 16.10 -20.71
CA ALA A 223 -10.91 16.17 -19.78
C ALA A 223 -9.54 16.10 -20.47
N GLN A 224 -9.37 15.22 -21.47
CA GLN A 224 -8.14 15.13 -22.26
C GLN A 224 -7.90 16.40 -23.08
N GLN A 225 -8.95 16.97 -23.67
CA GLN A 225 -8.87 18.22 -24.43
C GLN A 225 -8.51 19.41 -23.54
N ALA A 226 -9.09 19.50 -22.34
CA ALA A 226 -8.80 20.57 -21.38
C ALA A 226 -7.36 20.54 -20.86
N MET A 227 -6.74 19.36 -20.77
CA MET A 227 -5.33 19.19 -20.37
C MET A 227 -4.35 19.29 -21.54
N GLY A 228 -4.77 19.70 -22.74
CA GLY A 228 -3.91 19.79 -23.92
C GLY A 228 -3.39 18.44 -24.44
N HIS A 229 -3.97 17.33 -23.99
CA HIS A 229 -3.62 16.00 -24.47
C HIS A 229 -4.41 15.74 -25.76
N ALA A 230 -3.72 15.82 -26.89
CA ALA A 230 -4.29 15.44 -28.18
C ALA A 230 -4.75 13.96 -28.13
N ALA A 231 -5.82 13.65 -28.87
CA ALA A 231 -6.24 12.26 -29.04
C ALA A 231 -5.04 11.44 -29.53
N PRO A 232 -4.72 10.29 -28.88
CA PRO A 232 -3.64 9.46 -29.35
C PRO A 232 -3.95 8.99 -30.78
N PRO A 233 -2.99 9.08 -31.73
CA PRO A 233 -3.22 8.58 -33.07
C PRO A 233 -3.49 7.06 -33.02
N PRO A 234 -4.23 6.51 -34.00
CA PRO A 234 -4.41 5.08 -34.10
C PRO A 234 -3.05 4.36 -34.09
N PRO A 235 -2.88 3.28 -33.33
CA PRO A 235 -1.64 2.52 -33.36
C PRO A 235 -1.32 2.06 -34.79
N GLY A 236 -0.08 2.22 -35.25
CA GLY A 236 0.32 1.83 -36.61
C GLY A 236 -0.07 2.81 -37.73
N ALA A 237 -0.66 3.97 -37.42
CA ALA A 237 -0.76 5.05 -38.40
C ALA A 237 0.67 5.56 -38.73
N PRO A 238 1.03 5.71 -40.02
CA PRO A 238 2.31 6.33 -40.39
C PRO A 238 2.41 7.70 -39.74
N ALA A 239 3.55 8.00 -39.12
CA ALA A 239 3.82 9.31 -38.56
C ALA A 239 3.55 10.35 -39.66
N ALA A 240 2.58 11.25 -39.42
CA ALA A 240 2.34 12.34 -40.34
C ALA A 240 3.67 13.11 -40.49
N PRO A 241 4.09 13.44 -41.73
CA PRO A 241 5.29 14.23 -41.94
C PRO A 241 5.18 15.50 -41.10
N ALA A 242 6.25 15.83 -40.37
CA ALA A 242 6.33 17.04 -39.57
C ALA A 242 5.85 18.22 -40.43
N ALA A 243 4.78 18.88 -39.99
CA ALA A 243 4.32 20.10 -40.64
C ALA A 243 5.50 21.08 -40.68
N PRO A 244 5.73 21.77 -41.81
CA PRO A 244 6.82 22.72 -41.94
C PRO A 244 6.74 23.73 -40.79
N ALA A 245 7.90 24.02 -40.19
CA ALA A 245 8.02 24.96 -39.10
C ALA A 245 7.28 26.26 -39.44
N TYR A 246 6.30 26.61 -38.62
CA TYR A 246 5.61 27.89 -38.72
C TYR A 246 6.65 28.98 -38.42
N THR A 247 7.09 29.70 -39.45
CA THR A 247 7.82 30.95 -39.26
C THR A 247 6.80 31.98 -38.78
N PRO A 248 6.92 32.51 -37.54
CA PRO A 248 6.03 33.57 -37.09
C PRO A 248 6.14 34.78 -38.03
N PRO A 249 5.03 35.47 -38.33
CA PRO A 249 5.06 36.69 -39.13
C PRO A 249 5.90 37.77 -38.45
N PRO A 250 6.55 38.66 -39.22
CA PRO A 250 7.38 39.72 -38.67
C PRO A 250 6.58 40.64 -37.74
N ALA A 251 7.19 40.97 -36.60
CA ALA A 251 6.62 41.82 -35.59
C ALA A 251 6.23 43.20 -36.16
N VAL A 252 5.00 43.61 -35.90
CA VAL A 252 4.55 44.99 -36.10
C VAL A 252 5.35 45.94 -35.20
N PRO A 253 5.78 47.12 -35.68
CA PRO A 253 6.51 48.08 -34.87
C PRO A 253 5.66 48.55 -33.68
N ALA A 254 6.24 48.46 -32.48
CA ALA A 254 5.62 48.96 -31.26
C ALA A 254 5.44 50.49 -31.32
N ALA A 255 4.24 50.95 -30.94
CA ALA A 255 3.97 52.37 -30.74
C ALA A 255 4.76 52.93 -29.54
N PRO A 256 5.23 54.19 -29.59
CA PRO A 256 6.01 54.77 -28.50
C PRO A 256 5.15 55.19 -27.29
N GLY A 257 5.48 54.60 -26.14
CA GLY A 257 5.71 55.30 -24.86
C GLY A 257 4.51 55.81 -24.06
N ALA A 258 4.18 55.09 -22.98
CA ALA A 258 3.76 55.70 -21.71
C ALA A 258 4.83 55.38 -20.65
N PRO A 259 5.25 56.33 -19.79
CA PRO A 259 6.35 56.12 -18.85
C PRO A 259 5.94 55.13 -17.75
N ALA A 260 6.68 54.03 -17.65
CA ALA A 260 6.58 53.07 -16.55
C ALA A 260 7.17 53.70 -15.28
N ALA A 261 6.40 53.65 -14.19
CA ALA A 261 6.88 53.99 -12.86
C ALA A 261 8.04 53.04 -12.47
N ALA A 262 9.12 53.61 -11.94
CA ALA A 262 10.28 52.87 -11.50
C ALA A 262 9.92 51.89 -10.36
N TYR A 263 9.95 50.60 -10.66
CA TYR A 263 9.93 49.56 -9.66
C TYR A 263 11.30 49.50 -8.97
N VAL A 264 11.34 49.86 -7.70
CA VAL A 264 12.51 49.68 -6.83
C VAL A 264 12.39 48.28 -6.21
N PRO A 265 13.29 47.33 -6.54
CA PRO A 265 13.28 46.03 -5.88
C PRO A 265 13.68 46.17 -4.40
N PRO A 266 13.10 45.38 -3.48
CA PRO A 266 13.54 45.36 -2.09
C PRO A 266 14.98 44.83 -1.99
N PRO A 267 15.77 45.28 -1.01
CA PRO A 267 17.15 44.86 -0.84
C PRO A 267 17.25 43.36 -0.55
N ALA A 268 18.22 42.72 -1.20
CA ALA A 268 18.56 41.31 -0.98
C ALA A 268 18.85 41.06 0.50
N ALA A 269 18.19 40.06 1.08
CA ALA A 269 18.48 39.59 2.42
C ALA A 269 19.92 39.03 2.46
N ALA A 270 20.70 39.47 3.45
CA ALA A 270 22.05 38.99 3.68
C ALA A 270 22.05 37.48 3.98
N PRO A 271 23.08 36.73 3.53
CA PRO A 271 23.19 35.31 3.84
C PRO A 271 23.36 35.11 5.36
N ALA A 272 22.58 34.18 5.92
CA ALA A 272 22.74 33.76 7.31
C ALA A 272 24.12 33.10 7.53
N PRO A 273 24.76 33.31 8.69
CA PRO A 273 26.05 32.69 8.98
C PRO A 273 25.90 31.16 9.06
N PRO A 274 26.94 30.40 8.69
CA PRO A 274 26.92 28.95 8.78
C PRO A 274 26.76 28.52 10.24
N VAL A 275 25.71 27.76 10.53
CA VAL A 275 25.57 27.06 11.80
C VAL A 275 26.58 25.92 11.80
N ALA A 276 27.54 25.98 12.72
CA ALA A 276 28.49 24.90 12.94
C ALA A 276 27.74 23.64 13.36
N VAL A 277 27.74 22.61 12.51
CA VAL A 277 27.33 21.26 12.88
C VAL A 277 28.44 20.70 13.78
N THR A 278 28.19 20.65 15.08
CA THR A 278 29.01 19.87 16.01
C THR A 278 28.73 18.38 15.78
N PRO A 279 29.75 17.55 15.47
CA PRO A 279 29.58 16.11 15.40
C PRO A 279 29.22 15.57 16.79
N ASN A 280 28.17 14.76 16.88
CA ASN A 280 27.86 13.99 18.08
C ASN A 280 28.91 12.86 18.24
N PRO A 281 29.65 12.77 19.36
CA PRO A 281 30.81 11.87 19.52
C PRO A 281 30.48 10.38 19.73
N ALA A 282 29.30 9.91 19.33
CA ALA A 282 28.88 8.53 19.52
C ALA A 282 29.00 7.70 18.24
N MET A 283 30.18 7.65 17.59
CA MET A 283 30.67 6.50 16.78
C MET A 283 32.19 6.61 16.57
N THR A 284 32.97 6.31 17.62
CA THR A 284 34.39 5.99 17.48
C THR A 284 34.66 4.67 18.19
N ALA A 285 34.28 3.57 17.54
CA ALA A 285 34.80 2.25 17.87
C ALA A 285 35.42 1.67 16.60
N VAL A 286 36.73 1.89 16.49
CA VAL A 286 37.62 1.25 15.53
C VAL A 286 37.55 -0.26 15.74
N GLN A 287 37.12 -1.01 14.73
CA GLN A 287 37.34 -2.46 14.70
C GLN A 287 38.83 -2.73 14.46
N PRO A 288 39.51 -3.55 15.28
CA PRO A 288 40.83 -4.06 14.93
C PRO A 288 40.71 -5.20 13.89
N PRO A 289 41.70 -5.36 12.99
CA PRO A 289 41.69 -6.41 11.98
C PRO A 289 42.06 -7.76 12.60
N LEU A 290 41.22 -8.77 12.40
CA LEU A 290 41.53 -10.17 12.71
C LEU A 290 42.39 -10.77 11.59
N ALA A 291 43.63 -11.08 11.92
CA ALA A 291 44.53 -11.92 11.12
C ALA A 291 44.18 -13.41 11.27
N PRO A 292 44.61 -14.29 10.34
CA PRO A 292 44.08 -15.63 10.19
C PRO A 292 44.85 -16.66 11.04
N ALA A 293 44.14 -17.59 11.66
CA ALA A 293 44.72 -18.79 12.23
C ALA A 293 43.90 -20.01 11.77
N GLY A 294 44.51 -20.81 10.91
CA GLY A 294 44.00 -22.12 10.56
C GLY A 294 44.24 -23.13 11.68
N ALA A 295 43.27 -24.01 11.89
CA ALA A 295 43.51 -25.36 12.37
C ALA A 295 42.32 -26.21 11.88
N ALA A 296 42.62 -27.09 10.94
CA ALA A 296 41.71 -28.11 10.45
C ALA A 296 41.39 -29.10 11.58
N VAL A 297 40.10 -29.36 11.80
CA VAL A 297 39.64 -30.52 12.55
C VAL A 297 38.64 -31.25 11.64
N ALA A 298 38.91 -32.53 11.42
CA ALA A 298 38.26 -33.42 10.48
C ALA A 298 36.76 -33.66 10.78
N PRO A 299 35.95 -33.99 9.76
CA PRO A 299 34.53 -34.26 9.93
C PRO A 299 34.29 -35.66 10.51
N PRO A 300 33.34 -35.85 11.46
CA PRO A 300 32.87 -37.18 11.77
C PRO A 300 32.02 -37.72 10.62
N THR A 301 32.29 -38.98 10.35
CA THR A 301 31.81 -39.83 9.26
C THR A 301 30.31 -40.07 9.26
N HIS A 302 29.77 -40.15 8.04
CA HIS A 302 28.43 -40.58 7.67
C HIS A 302 27.94 -41.83 8.42
N SER A 303 26.73 -41.74 8.98
CA SER A 303 25.85 -42.89 9.17
C SER A 303 24.72 -42.79 8.14
N ALA A 304 24.52 -43.88 7.40
CA ALA A 304 23.60 -44.05 6.29
C ALA A 304 22.11 -43.89 6.71
N PRO A 305 21.21 -43.61 5.75
CA PRO A 305 19.87 -43.11 6.02
C PRO A 305 18.91 -44.18 6.54
N ALA A 306 18.12 -43.80 7.54
CA ALA A 306 16.92 -44.54 7.91
C ALA A 306 15.92 -44.52 6.74
N THR A 307 15.37 -45.69 6.44
CA THR A 307 14.35 -45.94 5.43
C THR A 307 13.16 -44.98 5.55
N PRO A 308 12.66 -44.39 4.45
CA PRO A 308 11.45 -43.59 4.47
C PRO A 308 10.23 -44.46 4.82
N PRO A 309 9.29 -43.97 5.63
CA PRO A 309 8.01 -44.65 5.81
C PRO A 309 7.24 -44.71 4.48
N ALA A 310 6.48 -45.79 4.30
CA ALA A 310 5.68 -46.04 3.12
C ALA A 310 4.74 -44.86 2.78
N PRO A 311 4.53 -44.56 1.48
CA PRO A 311 3.63 -43.48 1.08
C PRO A 311 2.19 -43.79 1.52
N PRO A 312 1.45 -42.81 2.08
CA PRO A 312 0.02 -42.96 2.25
C PRO A 312 -0.64 -43.16 0.87
N SER A 313 -1.61 -44.07 0.83
CA SER A 313 -2.40 -44.45 -0.34
C SER A 313 -2.90 -43.23 -1.11
N ALA A 314 -2.84 -43.31 -2.43
CA ALA A 314 -3.31 -42.29 -3.36
C ALA A 314 -4.74 -41.82 -3.01
N PRO A 315 -5.02 -40.50 -3.04
CA PRO A 315 -6.39 -40.01 -2.94
C PRO A 315 -7.21 -40.53 -4.14
N PRO A 316 -8.49 -40.88 -3.93
CA PRO A 316 -9.36 -41.31 -5.02
C PRO A 316 -9.51 -40.19 -6.05
N ALA A 317 -9.72 -40.62 -7.29
CA ALA A 317 -9.83 -39.79 -8.49
C ALA A 317 -10.70 -38.54 -8.32
N ALA A 318 -10.30 -37.48 -9.04
CA ALA A 318 -10.99 -36.20 -9.14
C ALA A 318 -12.51 -36.39 -9.33
N MET A 319 -13.29 -35.94 -8.34
CA MET A 319 -14.71 -35.73 -8.50
C MET A 319 -14.93 -34.42 -9.25
N SER A 320 -15.78 -34.48 -10.26
CA SER A 320 -16.39 -33.39 -11.04
C SER A 320 -16.81 -32.17 -10.19
N PRO A 321 -16.97 -30.96 -10.79
CA PRO A 321 -17.36 -29.76 -10.04
C PRO A 321 -18.61 -30.04 -9.20
N SER A 322 -18.46 -29.89 -7.88
CA SER A 322 -19.53 -30.10 -6.92
C SER A 322 -20.69 -29.18 -7.26
N SER A 323 -21.87 -29.75 -7.47
CA SER A 323 -23.13 -29.00 -7.49
C SER A 323 -23.22 -28.13 -6.22
N PRO A 324 -23.77 -26.90 -6.30
CA PRO A 324 -23.88 -26.01 -5.15
C PRO A 324 -24.55 -26.70 -3.96
N GLN A 325 -24.01 -26.54 -2.76
CA GLN A 325 -24.55 -27.21 -1.58
C GLN A 325 -25.57 -26.30 -0.89
N MET A 326 -26.76 -26.84 -0.55
CA MET A 326 -27.76 -26.08 0.20
C MET A 326 -27.28 -25.80 1.63
N THR A 327 -27.55 -24.60 2.13
CA THR A 327 -27.20 -24.21 3.50
C THR A 327 -28.24 -24.70 4.51
N ALA A 328 -27.87 -24.65 5.80
CA ALA A 328 -28.81 -24.91 6.89
C ALA A 328 -30.01 -23.95 6.90
N LYS A 329 -29.84 -22.72 6.39
CA LYS A 329 -30.93 -21.74 6.24
C LYS A 329 -31.98 -22.22 5.25
N ALA A 330 -31.55 -22.74 4.11
CA ALA A 330 -32.48 -23.28 3.12
C ALA A 330 -33.30 -24.46 3.67
N ALA A 331 -32.66 -25.34 4.45
CA ALA A 331 -33.35 -26.45 5.10
C ALA A 331 -34.38 -25.98 6.15
N GLN A 332 -34.07 -24.92 6.90
CA GLN A 332 -35.00 -24.34 7.89
C GLN A 332 -36.22 -23.66 7.24
N GLU A 333 -36.04 -23.05 6.07
CA GLU A 333 -37.11 -22.40 5.31
C GLU A 333 -37.81 -23.35 4.32
N GLY A 334 -37.49 -24.65 4.36
CA GLY A 334 -38.07 -25.67 3.49
C GLY A 334 -37.74 -25.49 2.00
N GLN A 335 -36.71 -24.71 1.67
CA GLN A 335 -36.30 -24.41 0.29
C GLN A 335 -35.38 -25.51 -0.24
N THR A 336 -35.64 -25.97 -1.46
CA THR A 336 -34.76 -26.89 -2.19
C THR A 336 -34.11 -26.16 -3.37
N TYR A 337 -32.93 -26.62 -3.80
CA TYR A 337 -32.23 -26.05 -4.95
C TYR A 337 -33.11 -26.04 -6.20
N GLU A 338 -33.77 -27.18 -6.47
CA GLU A 338 -34.68 -27.35 -7.61
C GLU A 338 -35.93 -26.46 -7.49
N GLY A 339 -36.45 -26.25 -6.28
CA GLY A 339 -37.56 -25.34 -6.03
C GLY A 339 -37.20 -23.88 -6.35
N LEU A 340 -36.02 -23.44 -5.90
CA LEU A 340 -35.53 -22.08 -6.17
C LEU A 340 -35.19 -21.88 -7.65
N LYS A 341 -34.56 -22.87 -8.31
CA LYS A 341 -34.35 -22.86 -9.77
C LYS A 341 -35.66 -22.81 -10.54
N GLY A 342 -36.66 -23.60 -10.13
CA GLY A 342 -38.00 -23.60 -10.72
C GLY A 342 -38.74 -22.27 -10.54
N ALA A 343 -38.44 -21.55 -9.46
CA ALA A 343 -38.92 -20.20 -9.20
C ALA A 343 -38.11 -19.09 -9.92
N GLY A 344 -37.14 -19.46 -10.77
CA GLY A 344 -36.36 -18.53 -11.60
C GLY A 344 -35.13 -17.90 -10.94
N TRP A 345 -34.72 -18.40 -9.77
CA TRP A 345 -33.54 -17.88 -9.07
C TRP A 345 -32.25 -18.41 -9.71
N ASN A 346 -31.24 -17.53 -9.83
CA ASN A 346 -29.89 -17.94 -10.22
C ASN A 346 -28.99 -18.19 -8.99
N ASP A 347 -27.83 -18.82 -9.22
CA ASP A 347 -26.96 -19.27 -8.12
C ASP A 347 -26.35 -18.10 -7.33
N ASP A 348 -26.12 -16.96 -7.98
CA ASP A 348 -25.56 -15.79 -7.31
C ASP A 348 -26.59 -15.13 -6.39
N GLN A 349 -27.87 -15.11 -6.80
CA GLN A 349 -28.97 -14.74 -5.92
C GLN A 349 -29.10 -15.73 -4.76
N MET A 350 -29.06 -17.04 -5.03
CA MET A 350 -29.12 -18.03 -3.94
C MET A 350 -27.94 -17.90 -2.97
N ARG A 351 -26.73 -17.57 -3.44
CA ARG A 351 -25.57 -17.26 -2.58
C ARG A 351 -25.75 -15.97 -1.80
N GLN A 352 -26.21 -14.90 -2.45
CA GLN A 352 -26.46 -13.61 -1.82
C GLN A 352 -27.50 -13.71 -0.68
N TYR A 353 -28.53 -14.53 -0.88
CA TYR A 353 -29.56 -14.76 0.14
C TYR A 353 -29.23 -15.92 1.09
N GLY A 354 -28.06 -16.54 0.92
CA GLY A 354 -27.52 -17.56 1.82
C GLY A 354 -28.23 -18.92 1.74
N TYR A 355 -28.84 -19.26 0.61
CA TYR A 355 -29.49 -20.55 0.37
C TYR A 355 -28.54 -21.64 -0.12
N ILE A 356 -27.46 -21.26 -0.81
CA ILE A 356 -26.40 -22.19 -1.24
C ILE A 356 -25.02 -21.64 -0.92
N VAL A 357 -24.02 -22.54 -0.81
CA VAL A 357 -22.59 -22.23 -0.74
C VAL A 357 -21.85 -22.80 -1.93
#